data_AF-A0AAD3HU16-F1
#
_entry.id   AF-A0AAD3HU16-F1
#
_cell.length_a   1.000
_cell.length_b   1.000
_cell.length_c   1.000
_cell.angle_alpha   90.00
_cell.angle_beta   90.00
_cell.angle_gamma   90.00
#
_symmetry.space_group_name_H-M   'P 1'
#
loop_
_entity.id
_entity.type
_entity.pdbx_description
1 polymer ?
#
loop_
_entity_poly.entity_id
_entity_poly.type
_entity_poly.pdbx_seq_one_letter_code
_entity_poly.pdbx_strand_id
1 'polypeptide(L)'
;MTTDGASNGGGSADSSLLLGRAGCPVWLNPERFLEADFIVDACVADLRRFVPLATLQNELNNYLSTLKTKLVEVINEDYADYVGLSGRLANVEGSVVRMRKPLLELRDKLHAVQEAVRSELNSLNQGLRRRQEVAAQRGLLELTLEVSHVAAKVDKLLEELAAADGGRSGESGEGESREEAASSSQVAS
;
A
#
# COMPACT_ATOMS: atom_id res chain seq x y z
N MET A 1 -16.85 -3.05 -15.91
CA MET A 1 -16.46 -4.28 -16.63
C MET A 1 -16.59 -4.03 -18.11
N THR A 2 -15.52 -3.57 -18.75
CA THR A 2 -15.33 -3.64 -20.21
C THR A 2 -13.82 -3.70 -20.43
N THR A 3 -13.33 -4.90 -20.74
CA THR A 3 -11.97 -5.15 -21.19
C THR A 3 -12.01 -5.25 -22.70
N ASP A 4 -11.66 -4.17 -23.40
CA ASP A 4 -11.35 -4.28 -24.82
C ASP A 4 -9.91 -4.78 -24.95
N GLY A 5 -9.82 -6.05 -25.35
CA GLY A 5 -8.57 -6.70 -25.71
C GLY A 5 -8.03 -6.06 -26.99
N ALA A 6 -6.91 -5.36 -26.86
CA ALA A 6 -6.08 -4.99 -27.98
C ALA A 6 -5.59 -6.28 -28.66
N SER A 7 -6.20 -6.60 -29.79
CA SER A 7 -5.69 -7.58 -30.75
C SER A 7 -4.40 -7.03 -31.34
N ASN A 8 -3.28 -7.31 -30.68
CA ASN A 8 -1.94 -7.07 -31.22
C ASN A 8 -1.48 -8.35 -31.92
N GLY A 9 -1.81 -8.45 -33.20
CA GLY A 9 -1.50 -9.59 -34.06
C GLY A 9 -1.35 -9.13 -35.51
N GLY A 10 -0.44 -8.19 -35.75
CA GLY A 10 -0.13 -7.69 -37.09
C GLY A 10 1.34 -7.34 -37.15
N GLY A 11 2.21 -8.33 -37.36
CA GLY A 11 3.65 -8.07 -37.37
C GLY A 11 4.53 -9.15 -37.98
N SER A 12 4.00 -10.07 -38.82
CA SER A 12 4.86 -11.13 -39.38
C SER A 12 4.62 -11.49 -40.84
N ALA A 13 3.57 -10.98 -41.50
CA ALA A 13 3.29 -11.32 -42.91
C ALA A 13 3.84 -10.29 -43.92
N ASP A 14 3.98 -9.03 -43.51
CA ASP A 14 4.24 -7.94 -44.46
C ASP A 14 5.74 -7.78 -44.81
N SER A 15 6.64 -8.19 -43.90
CA SER A 15 8.09 -8.08 -44.10
C SER A 15 8.61 -9.00 -45.23
N SER A 16 7.98 -10.17 -45.42
CA SER A 16 8.33 -11.10 -46.52
C SER A 16 7.93 -10.57 -47.89
N LEU A 17 6.80 -9.86 -47.97
CA LEU A 17 6.26 -9.32 -49.23
C LEU A 17 7.07 -8.10 -49.73
N LEU A 18 7.67 -7.33 -48.83
CA LEU A 18 8.47 -6.14 -49.18
C LEU A 18 9.90 -6.49 -49.60
N LEU A 19 10.48 -7.57 -49.05
CA LEU A 19 11.84 -8.00 -49.40
C LEU A 19 11.90 -8.43 -50.87
N GLY A 20 10.86 -9.12 -51.34
CA GLY A 20 10.82 -9.74 -52.66
C GLY A 20 10.48 -8.81 -53.83
N ARG A 21 9.66 -7.77 -53.63
CA ARG A 21 9.09 -7.01 -54.78
C ARG A 21 9.94 -5.83 -55.26
N ALA A 22 10.68 -5.15 -54.37
CA ALA A 22 11.43 -3.97 -54.80
C ALA A 22 12.70 -4.40 -55.57
N GLY A 23 12.69 -4.21 -56.89
CA GLY A 23 13.79 -4.55 -57.80
C GLY A 23 13.57 -5.79 -58.68
N CYS A 24 12.43 -6.48 -58.57
CA CYS A 24 12.13 -7.63 -59.43
C CYS A 24 11.52 -7.19 -60.78
N PRO A 25 11.95 -7.76 -61.91
CA PRO A 25 11.22 -7.66 -63.17
C PRO A 25 9.79 -8.22 -63.03
N VAL A 26 8.82 -7.65 -63.76
CA VAL A 26 7.39 -8.01 -63.68
C VAL A 26 7.11 -9.48 -64.02
N TRP A 27 8.01 -10.12 -64.77
CA TRP A 27 7.93 -11.53 -65.15
C TRP A 27 8.53 -12.49 -64.09
N LEU A 28 9.24 -11.96 -63.09
CA LEU A 28 9.84 -12.75 -62.01
C LEU A 28 8.91 -12.71 -60.80
N ASN A 29 8.34 -13.87 -60.45
CA ASN A 29 7.53 -14.04 -59.24
C ASN A 29 8.42 -14.54 -58.10
N PRO A 30 8.83 -13.68 -57.15
CA PRO A 30 9.75 -14.06 -56.08
C PRO A 30 9.16 -15.08 -55.11
N GLU A 31 7.83 -15.09 -54.96
CA GLU A 31 7.10 -16.03 -54.09
C GLU A 31 7.30 -17.50 -54.47
N ARG A 32 7.57 -17.78 -55.76
CA ARG A 32 7.87 -19.14 -56.22
C ARG A 32 9.14 -19.71 -55.59
N PHE A 33 10.09 -18.85 -55.20
CA PHE A 33 11.32 -19.29 -54.54
C PHE A 33 11.11 -19.66 -53.06
N LEU A 34 9.95 -19.34 -52.50
CA LEU A 34 9.57 -19.64 -51.11
C LEU A 34 8.72 -20.92 -51.00
N GLU A 35 8.28 -21.49 -52.13
CA GLU A 35 7.52 -22.73 -52.18
C GLU A 35 8.39 -23.93 -51.78
N ALA A 36 7.86 -24.83 -50.94
CA ALA A 36 8.59 -26.00 -50.45
C ALA A 36 8.93 -27.02 -51.57
N ASP A 37 8.12 -27.06 -52.64
CA ASP A 37 8.28 -27.95 -53.79
C ASP A 37 8.98 -27.27 -54.98
N PHE A 38 9.82 -26.27 -54.72
CA PHE A 38 10.48 -25.51 -55.76
C PHE A 38 11.46 -26.36 -56.58
N ILE A 39 11.16 -26.54 -57.88
CA ILE A 39 12.03 -27.24 -58.83
C ILE A 39 12.70 -26.22 -59.77
N VAL A 40 14.02 -26.13 -59.67
CA VAL A 40 14.86 -25.19 -60.42
C VAL A 40 14.71 -25.37 -61.94
N ASP A 41 14.79 -26.62 -62.42
CA ASP A 41 14.78 -26.92 -63.85
C ASP A 41 13.44 -26.58 -64.51
N ALA A 42 12.32 -26.87 -63.83
CA ALA A 42 10.98 -26.51 -64.30
C ALA A 42 10.79 -24.98 -64.31
N CYS A 43 11.27 -24.29 -63.27
CA CYS A 43 11.22 -22.83 -63.20
C CYS A 43 12.01 -22.16 -64.34
N VAL A 44 13.23 -22.62 -64.62
CA VAL A 44 14.06 -22.08 -65.72
C VAL A 44 13.46 -22.41 -67.08
N ALA A 45 12.87 -23.59 -67.26
CA ALA A 45 12.19 -23.98 -68.49
C ALA A 45 10.98 -23.06 -68.80
N ASP A 46 10.19 -22.72 -67.78
CA ASP A 46 9.06 -21.80 -67.93
C ASP A 46 9.51 -20.36 -68.20
N LEU A 47 10.56 -19.88 -67.52
CA LEU A 47 11.07 -18.52 -67.69
C LEU A 47 11.79 -18.30 -69.03
N ARG A 48 12.46 -19.33 -69.56
CA ARG A 48 13.10 -19.28 -70.89
C ARG A 48 12.13 -19.07 -72.04
N ARG A 49 10.83 -19.35 -71.85
CA ARG A 49 9.79 -19.07 -72.86
C ARG A 49 9.55 -17.57 -73.06
N PHE A 50 9.92 -16.75 -72.08
CA PHE A 50 9.63 -15.32 -72.06
C PHE A 50 10.89 -14.43 -72.13
N VAL A 51 12.06 -14.95 -71.73
CA VAL A 51 13.31 -14.15 -71.63
C VAL A 51 14.55 -14.96 -72.08
N PRO A 52 15.50 -14.35 -72.82
CA PRO A 52 16.79 -14.97 -73.14
C PRO A 52 17.60 -15.35 -71.90
N LEU A 53 18.32 -16.48 -71.96
CA LEU A 53 19.04 -17.04 -70.81
C LEU A 53 20.09 -16.09 -70.20
N ALA A 54 20.80 -15.33 -71.03
CA ALA A 54 21.81 -14.38 -70.57
C ALA A 54 21.19 -13.24 -69.74
N THR A 55 20.05 -12.72 -70.20
CA THR A 55 19.28 -11.69 -69.49
C THR A 55 18.69 -12.24 -68.18
N LEU A 56 18.15 -13.47 -68.22
CA LEU A 56 17.64 -14.15 -67.02
C LEU A 56 18.73 -14.31 -65.95
N GLN A 57 19.93 -14.76 -66.35
CA GLN A 57 21.05 -14.93 -65.44
C GLN A 57 21.50 -13.60 -64.81
N ASN A 58 21.59 -12.54 -65.62
CA ASN A 58 22.02 -11.23 -65.13
C ASN A 58 21.01 -10.63 -64.13
N GLU A 59 19.72 -10.68 -64.47
CA GLU A 59 18.65 -10.18 -63.60
C GLU A 59 18.53 -10.98 -62.30
N LEU A 60 18.71 -12.31 -62.34
CA LEU A 60 18.68 -13.14 -61.14
C LEU A 60 19.87 -12.85 -60.21
N ASN A 61 21.05 -12.61 -60.77
CA ASN A 61 22.24 -12.20 -60.01
C ASN A 61 22.05 -10.80 -59.39
N ASN A 62 21.46 -9.86 -60.13
CA ASN A 62 21.12 -8.53 -59.62
C ASN A 62 20.09 -8.61 -58.48
N TYR A 63 19.07 -9.45 -58.63
CA TYR A 63 18.06 -9.70 -57.61
C TYR A 63 18.69 -10.29 -56.34
N LEU A 64 19.57 -11.29 -56.49
CA LEU A 64 20.29 -11.89 -55.37
C LEU A 64 21.20 -10.89 -54.65
N SER A 65 21.88 -10.01 -55.38
CA SER A 65 22.69 -8.92 -54.80
C SER A 65 21.82 -7.95 -54.00
N THR A 66 20.70 -7.51 -54.58
CA THR A 66 19.74 -6.62 -53.94
C THR A 66 19.17 -7.24 -52.66
N LEU A 67 18.82 -8.52 -52.71
CA LEU A 67 18.28 -9.26 -51.57
C LEU A 67 19.30 -9.37 -50.43
N LYS A 68 20.58 -9.64 -50.75
CA LYS A 68 21.66 -9.65 -49.75
C LYS A 68 21.83 -8.30 -49.07
N THR A 69 21.80 -7.21 -49.84
CA THR A 69 21.92 -5.85 -49.29
C THR A 69 20.73 -5.52 -48.38
N LYS A 70 19.51 -5.82 -48.81
CA LYS A 70 18.30 -5.62 -48.00
C LYS A 70 18.29 -6.46 -46.73
N LEU A 71 18.79 -7.69 -46.79
CA LEU A 71 18.91 -8.53 -45.59
C LEU A 71 19.81 -7.86 -44.55
N VAL A 72 20.96 -7.35 -44.98
CA VAL A 72 21.88 -6.62 -44.10
C VAL A 72 21.25 -5.34 -43.58
N GLU A 73 20.50 -4.62 -44.41
CA GLU A 73 19.79 -3.40 -44.03
C GLU A 73 18.73 -3.65 -42.95
N VAL A 74 17.85 -4.64 -43.14
CA VAL A 74 16.81 -5.00 -42.16
C VAL A 74 17.44 -5.48 -40.85
N ILE A 75 18.49 -6.31 -40.91
CA ILE A 75 19.21 -6.73 -39.69
C ILE A 75 19.84 -5.54 -38.98
N ASN A 76 20.42 -4.59 -39.72
CA ASN A 76 21.04 -3.41 -39.12
C ASN A 76 20.00 -2.46 -38.51
N GLU A 77 18.83 -2.32 -39.13
CA GLU A 77 17.69 -1.56 -38.61
C GLU A 77 17.19 -2.19 -37.30
N ASP A 78 16.89 -3.49 -37.31
CA ASP A 78 16.46 -4.23 -36.13
C ASP A 78 17.52 -4.21 -35.02
N TYR A 79 18.81 -4.26 -35.38
CA TYR A 79 19.91 -4.17 -34.42
C TYR A 79 20.01 -2.77 -33.79
N ALA A 80 19.83 -1.71 -34.58
CA ALA A 80 19.81 -0.35 -34.07
C ALA A 80 18.66 -0.14 -33.06
N ASP A 81 17.49 -0.70 -33.37
CA ASP A 81 16.33 -0.67 -32.49
C ASP A 81 16.54 -1.49 -31.21
N TYR A 82 17.13 -2.68 -31.33
CA TYR A 82 17.48 -3.51 -30.18
C TYR A 82 18.49 -2.82 -29.25
N VAL A 83 19.56 -2.25 -29.80
CA VAL A 83 20.55 -1.49 -29.02
C VAL A 83 19.90 -0.27 -28.38
N GLY A 84 19.08 0.48 -29.12
CA GLY A 84 18.35 1.62 -28.59
C GLY A 84 17.39 1.24 -27.45
N LEU A 85 16.65 0.14 -27.60
CA LEU A 85 15.74 -0.37 -26.58
C LEU A 85 16.50 -0.86 -25.33
N SER A 86 17.58 -1.61 -25.51
CA SER A 86 18.42 -2.10 -24.40
C SER A 86 19.03 -0.95 -23.60
N GLY A 87 19.46 0.13 -24.26
CA GLY A 87 19.94 1.34 -23.60
C GLY A 87 18.83 2.05 -22.80
N ARG A 88 17.62 2.17 -23.36
CA ARG A 88 16.46 2.71 -22.63
C ARG A 88 16.10 1.86 -21.41
N LEU A 89 16.13 0.53 -21.55
CA LEU A 89 15.81 -0.39 -20.46
C LEU A 89 16.83 -0.28 -19.31
N ALA A 90 18.12 -0.20 -19.62
CA ALA A 90 19.16 0.03 -18.61
C ALA A 90 18.96 1.37 -17.85
N ASN A 91 18.54 2.42 -18.55
CA ASN A 91 18.22 3.71 -17.91
C ASN A 91 17.00 3.64 -16.98
N VAL A 92 15.98 2.86 -17.36
CA VAL A 92 14.80 2.62 -16.52
C VAL A 92 15.20 1.83 -15.28
N GLU A 93 15.99 0.77 -15.41
CA GLU A 93 16.50 -0.01 -14.27
C GLU A 93 17.27 0.89 -13.28
N GLY A 94 18.18 1.74 -13.79
CA GLY A 94 18.86 2.73 -12.96
C GLY A 94 17.92 3.70 -12.26
N SER A 95 16.82 4.10 -12.90
CA SER A 95 15.79 4.97 -12.31
C SER A 95 15.00 4.26 -11.20
N VAL A 96 14.64 3.00 -11.41
CA VAL A 96 13.96 2.17 -10.41
C VAL A 96 14.84 1.99 -9.17
N VAL A 97 16.12 1.69 -9.37
CA VAL A 97 17.09 1.57 -8.25
C VAL A 97 17.20 2.88 -7.48
N ARG A 98 17.29 4.03 -8.17
CA ARG A 98 17.33 5.35 -7.53
C ARG A 98 16.05 5.66 -6.74
N MET A 99 14.88 5.23 -7.22
CA MET A 99 13.59 5.50 -6.59
C MET A 99 13.29 4.58 -5.40
N ARG A 100 13.91 3.40 -5.33
CA ARG A 100 13.73 2.44 -4.22
C ARG A 100 14.12 3.02 -2.86
N LYS A 101 15.26 3.70 -2.78
CA LYS A 101 15.77 4.30 -1.54
C LYS A 101 14.81 5.37 -0.96
N PRO A 102 14.42 6.42 -1.71
CA PRO A 102 13.51 7.45 -1.16
C PRO A 102 12.13 6.91 -0.79
N LEU A 103 11.64 5.86 -1.47
CA LEU A 103 10.37 5.21 -1.09
C LEU A 103 10.46 4.47 0.25
N LEU A 104 11.58 3.78 0.51
CA LEU A 104 11.82 3.15 1.80
C LEU A 104 11.96 4.20 2.91
N GLU A 105 12.73 5.27 2.65
CA GLU A 105 12.86 6.38 3.61
C GLU A 105 11.52 7.04 3.91
N LEU A 106 10.65 7.22 2.90
CA LEU A 106 9.31 7.78 3.10
C LEU A 106 8.44 6.84 3.94
N ARG A 107 8.47 5.55 3.67
CA ARG A 107 7.77 4.53 4.46
C ARG A 107 8.21 4.58 5.92
N ASP A 108 9.52 4.64 6.16
CA ASP A 108 10.07 4.65 7.52
C ASP A 108 9.69 5.94 8.27
N LYS A 109 9.73 7.10 7.60
CA LYS A 109 9.22 8.37 8.14
C LYS A 109 7.73 8.29 8.49
N LEU A 110 6.92 7.68 7.62
CA LEU A 110 5.48 7.54 7.85
C LEU A 110 5.19 6.62 9.04
N HIS A 111 5.94 5.53 9.19
CA HIS A 111 5.88 4.69 10.38
C HIS A 111 6.24 5.45 11.65
N ALA A 112 7.33 6.23 11.64
CA ALA A 112 7.72 7.04 12.79
C ALA A 112 6.62 8.06 13.18
N VAL A 113 5.99 8.71 12.19
CA VAL A 113 4.86 9.61 12.45
C VAL A 113 3.66 8.86 13.01
N GLN A 114 3.32 7.68 12.46
CA GLN A 114 2.23 6.86 13.00
C GLN A 114 2.48 6.46 14.45
N GLU A 115 3.70 6.09 14.81
CA GLU A 115 4.08 5.74 16.18
C GLU A 115 3.97 6.95 17.11
N ALA A 116 4.47 8.12 16.68
CA ALA A 116 4.34 9.36 17.45
C ALA A 116 2.87 9.71 17.70
N VAL A 117 2.01 9.65 16.68
CA VAL A 117 0.58 9.91 16.81
C VAL A 117 -0.10 8.91 17.75
N ARG A 118 0.24 7.62 17.65
CA ARG A 118 -0.27 6.59 18.57
C ARG A 118 0.16 6.85 20.02
N SER A 119 1.41 7.26 20.22
CA SER A 119 1.94 7.61 21.54
C SER A 119 1.19 8.81 22.15
N GLU A 120 1.00 9.88 21.38
CA GLU A 120 0.27 11.07 21.82
C GLU A 120 -1.20 10.75 22.13
N LEU A 121 -1.86 9.95 21.29
CA LEU A 121 -3.23 9.50 21.54
C LEU A 121 -3.32 8.69 22.84
N ASN A 122 -2.37 7.80 23.09
CA ASN A 122 -2.30 7.04 24.34
C ASN A 122 -2.07 7.95 25.56
N SER A 123 -1.18 8.93 25.45
CA SER A 123 -0.93 9.94 26.49
C SER A 123 -2.19 10.75 26.80
N LEU A 124 -2.89 11.21 25.76
CA LEU A 124 -4.14 11.96 25.89
C LEU A 124 -5.23 11.11 26.59
N ASN A 125 -5.41 9.87 26.18
CA ASN A 125 -6.36 8.95 26.81
C ASN A 125 -6.03 8.68 28.28
N GLN A 126 -4.75 8.52 28.62
CA GLN A 126 -4.32 8.40 30.02
C GLN A 126 -4.64 9.69 30.81
N GLY A 127 -4.40 10.85 30.21
CA GLY A 127 -4.74 12.14 30.81
C GLY A 127 -6.24 12.30 31.06
N LEU A 128 -7.09 11.90 30.11
CA LEU A 128 -8.55 11.91 30.27
C LEU A 128 -9.03 10.96 31.36
N ARG A 129 -8.47 9.73 31.43
CA ARG A 129 -8.77 8.78 32.50
C ARG A 129 -8.40 9.33 33.88
N ARG A 130 -7.20 9.88 34.03
CA ARG A 130 -6.77 10.54 35.28
C ARG A 130 -7.71 11.68 35.68
N ARG A 131 -8.14 12.51 34.72
CA ARG A 131 -9.10 13.59 35.00
C ARG A 131 -10.45 13.05 35.48
N GLN A 132 -10.94 11.96 34.88
CA GLN A 132 -12.17 11.31 35.30
C GLN A 132 -12.05 10.73 36.71
N GLU A 133 -10.93 10.08 37.04
CA GLU A 133 -10.65 9.56 38.38
C GLU A 133 -10.62 10.68 39.42
N VAL A 134 -9.92 11.78 39.15
CA VAL A 134 -9.87 12.94 40.04
C VAL A 134 -11.25 13.58 40.23
N ALA A 135 -12.05 13.68 39.16
CA ALA A 135 -13.42 14.19 39.25
C ALA A 135 -14.32 13.29 40.12
N ALA A 136 -14.21 11.96 39.98
CA ALA A 136 -14.94 11.01 40.81
C ALA A 136 -14.51 11.08 42.29
N GLN A 137 -13.21 11.18 42.56
CA GLN A 137 -12.69 11.35 43.92
C GLN A 137 -13.18 12.64 44.56
N ARG A 138 -13.21 13.76 43.80
CA ARG A 138 -13.77 15.02 44.29
C ARG A 138 -15.23 14.91 44.66
N GLY A 139 -16.06 14.33 43.79
CA GLY A 139 -17.48 14.12 44.07
C GLY A 139 -17.72 13.26 45.32
N LEU A 140 -16.89 12.23 45.53
CA LEU A 140 -16.96 11.40 46.75
C LEU A 140 -16.61 12.19 48.01
N LEU A 141 -15.58 13.04 47.97
CA LEU A 141 -15.20 13.88 49.10
C LEU A 141 -16.27 14.93 49.42
N GLU A 142 -16.87 15.55 48.40
CA GLU A 142 -18.00 16.47 48.55
C GLU A 142 -19.19 15.78 49.23
N LEU A 143 -19.57 14.58 48.76
CA LEU A 143 -20.63 13.79 49.38
C LEU A 143 -20.30 13.42 50.83
N THR A 144 -19.06 13.05 51.13
CA THR A 144 -18.63 12.71 52.49
C THR A 144 -18.73 13.92 53.41
N LEU A 145 -18.36 15.11 52.92
CA LEU A 145 -18.48 16.36 53.65
C LEU A 145 -19.95 16.70 53.92
N GLU A 146 -20.83 16.57 52.93
CA GLU A 146 -22.27 16.77 53.10
C GLU A 146 -22.86 15.83 54.16
N VAL A 147 -22.52 14.54 54.11
CA VAL A 147 -22.95 13.55 55.11
C VAL A 147 -22.47 13.93 56.51
N SER A 148 -21.22 14.38 56.65
CA SER A 148 -20.69 14.83 57.95
C SER A 148 -21.44 16.07 58.48
N HIS A 149 -21.84 17.00 57.61
CA HIS A 149 -22.60 18.17 58.01
C HIS A 149 -24.03 17.82 58.43
N VAL A 150 -24.68 16.90 57.70
CA VAL A 150 -26.00 16.38 58.07
C VAL A 150 -25.93 15.64 59.41
N ALA A 151 -24.91 14.80 59.63
CA ALA A 151 -24.70 14.11 60.90
C ALA A 151 -24.52 15.10 62.06
N ALA A 152 -23.65 16.10 61.91
CA ALA A 152 -23.47 17.14 62.93
C ALA A 152 -24.75 17.95 63.22
N LYS A 153 -25.63 18.11 62.24
CA LYS A 153 -26.92 18.77 62.43
C LYS A 153 -27.93 17.88 63.15
N VAL A 154 -27.93 16.57 62.86
CA VAL A 154 -28.71 15.58 63.61
C VAL A 154 -28.26 15.55 65.07
N ASP A 155 -26.95 15.50 65.33
CA ASP A 155 -26.42 15.50 66.70
C ASP A 155 -26.86 16.74 67.50
N LYS A 156 -26.81 17.93 66.90
CA LYS A 156 -27.32 19.16 67.53
C LYS A 156 -28.81 19.11 67.84
N LEU A 157 -29.63 18.58 66.92
CA LEU A 157 -31.07 18.43 67.16
C LEU A 157 -31.35 17.41 68.27
N LEU A 158 -30.54 16.35 68.37
CA LEU A 158 -30.62 15.39 69.46
C LEU A 158 -30.24 16.02 70.81
N GLU A 159 -29.19 16.85 70.85
CA GLU A 159 -28.82 17.62 72.05
C GLU A 159 -29.93 18.59 72.49
N GLU A 160 -30.55 19.32 71.55
CA GLU A 160 -31.68 20.22 71.85
C GLU A 160 -32.90 19.46 72.39
N LEU A 161 -33.21 18.29 71.82
CA LEU A 161 -34.30 17.44 72.32
C LEU A 161 -34.00 16.89 73.71
N ALA A 162 -32.77 16.44 73.97
CA ALA A 162 -32.34 15.98 75.28
C ALA A 162 -32.40 17.11 76.32
N ALA A 163 -32.01 18.33 75.95
CA ALA A 163 -32.13 19.51 76.81
C ALA A 163 -33.60 19.90 77.08
N ALA A 164 -34.48 19.77 76.09
CA ALA A 164 -35.91 20.02 76.24
C ALA A 164 -36.61 18.98 77.14
N ASP A 165 -36.14 17.73 77.14
CA ASP A 165 -36.62 16.65 78.01
C ASP A 165 -36.03 16.73 79.44
N GLY A 166 -34.77 17.16 79.54
CA GLY A 166 -34.09 17.48 80.82
C GLY A 166 -34.69 18.69 81.55
N GLY A 167 -35.24 19.67 80.82
CA GLY A 167 -36.01 20.79 81.39
C GLY A 167 -37.37 20.39 81.96
N ARG A 168 -37.81 19.14 81.73
CA ARG A 168 -39.10 18.60 82.17
C ARG A 168 -38.98 17.60 83.33
N SER A 169 -37.75 17.31 83.75
CA SER A 169 -37.41 16.30 84.77
C SER A 169 -36.56 16.86 85.92
N GLY A 170 -36.63 18.18 86.16
CA GLY A 170 -35.99 18.87 87.28
C GLY A 170 -36.83 18.93 88.56
N GLU A 171 -37.53 17.84 88.95
CA GLU A 171 -38.02 17.68 90.33
C GLU A 171 -38.30 16.21 90.68
N SER A 172 -37.24 15.45 90.97
CA SER A 172 -37.22 14.44 92.05
C SER A 172 -36.02 13.50 91.94
N GLY A 173 -35.34 13.31 93.07
CA GLY A 173 -34.66 12.05 93.36
C GLY A 173 -33.16 12.16 93.58
N GLU A 174 -32.77 12.73 94.74
CA GLU A 174 -31.54 12.33 95.40
C GLU A 174 -31.52 10.82 95.65
N GLY A 175 -30.38 10.18 95.36
CA GLY A 175 -30.19 8.74 95.48
C GLY A 175 -28.71 8.36 95.39
N GLU A 176 -27.98 8.78 96.41
CA GLU A 176 -26.85 8.11 97.10
C GLU A 176 -26.00 7.04 96.36
N SER A 177 -24.72 7.36 96.21
CA SER A 177 -23.48 6.56 96.39
C SER A 177 -23.44 5.06 96.05
N ARG A 178 -22.46 4.63 95.22
CA ARG A 178 -21.28 3.76 95.56
C ARG A 178 -20.56 3.31 94.27
N GLU A 179 -19.32 3.74 94.01
CA GLU A 179 -18.02 3.07 94.29
C GLU A 179 -17.71 1.83 93.43
N GLU A 180 -16.43 1.78 93.00
CA GLU A 180 -15.64 0.61 92.59
C GLU A 180 -15.71 0.12 91.13
N ALA A 181 -14.66 0.42 90.35
CA ALA A 181 -13.51 -0.48 90.16
C ALA A 181 -12.90 -0.34 88.75
N ALA A 182 -11.57 -0.23 88.75
CA ALA A 182 -10.72 -0.20 87.57
C ALA A 182 -10.50 -1.59 86.96
N SER A 183 -10.44 -1.68 85.62
CA SER A 183 -9.44 -2.45 84.87
C SER A 183 -9.68 -2.26 83.37
N SER A 184 -8.75 -1.66 82.61
CA SER A 184 -7.50 -2.22 82.07
C SER A 184 -7.69 -3.08 80.81
N SER A 185 -6.86 -2.78 79.80
CA SER A 185 -6.48 -3.63 78.66
C SER A 185 -7.54 -3.75 77.55
N GLN A 186 -7.27 -3.71 76.24
CA GLN A 186 -6.15 -4.19 75.40
C GLN A 186 -6.43 -3.66 73.96
N VAL A 187 -5.55 -2.99 73.20
CA VAL A 187 -4.45 -3.48 72.33
C VAL A 187 -4.85 -4.58 71.32
N ALA A 188 -4.43 -4.34 70.06
CA ALA A 188 -4.32 -5.25 68.89
C ALA A 188 -5.62 -5.53 68.12
N SER A 189 -5.69 -5.50 66.78
CA SER A 189 -4.69 -5.50 65.69
C SER A 189 -5.29 -4.85 64.44
#